data_AF-A0A5N8YUN9-F1
#
_entry.id   AF-A0A5N8YUN9-F1
#
_cell.length_a   1.000
_cell.length_b   1.000
_cell.length_c   1.000
_cell.angle_alpha   90.00
_cell.angle_beta   90.00
_cell.angle_gamma   90.00
#
_symmetry.space_group_name_H-M   'P 1'
#
loop_
_entity.id
_entity.type
_entity.pdbx_description
1 polymer ?
#
loop_
_entity_poly.entity_id
_entity_poly.type
_entity_poly.pdbx_seq_one_letter_code
_entity_poly.pdbx_strand_id
1 'polypeptide(L)' 'VEVDKLADLIVVDGDPLSDIRVLQDPRKIPLIMQAGWIVKNSLR' A
#
# COMPACT_ATOMS: atom_id res chain seq x y z
N VAL A 1 1.63 -0.88 11.87
CA VAL A 1 1.25 -2.29 11.61
C VAL A 1 1.12 -2.97 12.94
N GLU A 2 0.04 -3.70 13.17
CA GLU A 2 -0.27 -4.36 14.44
C GLU A 2 -0.61 -5.82 14.17
N VAL A 3 -0.20 -6.70 15.09
CA VAL A 3 -0.42 -8.15 14.99
C VAL A 3 -1.88 -8.48 15.34
N ASP A 4 -2.41 -9.57 14.78
CA ASP A 4 -3.77 -10.09 15.00
C ASP A 4 -4.93 -9.21 14.52
N LYS A 5 -4.64 -8.15 13.74
CA LYS A 5 -5.65 -7.38 13.01
C LYS A 5 -5.85 -7.90 11.60
N LEU A 6 -7.03 -7.61 11.03
CA LEU A 6 -7.27 -7.81 9.60
C LEU A 6 -6.25 -6.98 8.81
N ALA A 7 -5.50 -7.66 7.94
CA ALA A 7 -4.39 -7.05 7.23
C ALA A 7 -4.88 -6.30 5.98
N ASP A 8 -5.18 -5.03 6.16
CA ASP A 8 -5.33 -4.06 5.08
C ASP A 8 -4.08 -3.19 5.01
N LEU A 9 -3.26 -3.43 3.99
CA LEU A 9 -1.94 -2.81 3.84
C LEU A 9 -1.71 -2.38 2.40
N ILE A 10 -1.03 -1.25 2.24
CA ILE A 10 -0.51 -0.78 0.96
C ILE A 10 0.99 -0.50 1.07
N VAL A 11 1.71 -0.76 -0.01
CA VAL A 11 3.08 -0.25 -0.20
C VAL A 11 2.98 0.97 -1.09
N VAL A 12 3.68 2.04 -0.71
CA VAL A 12 3.70 3.30 -1.44
C VAL A 12 5.14 3.60 -1.88
N ASP A 13 5.32 3.93 -3.16
CA ASP A 13 6.58 4.40 -3.74
C ASP A 13 6.70 5.93 -3.54
N GLY A 14 7.15 6.29 -2.35
CA GLY A 14 7.30 7.66 -1.88
C GLY A 14 6.95 7.78 -0.39
N ASP A 15 7.17 8.96 0.18
CA ASP A 15 6.81 9.24 1.58
C ASP A 15 5.53 10.09 1.65
N PRO A 16 4.38 9.51 2.05
CA PRO A 16 3.13 10.24 2.19
C PRO A 16 3.12 11.23 3.37
N LEU A 17 4.05 11.13 4.33
CA LEU A 17 4.19 12.11 5.40
C LEU A 17 4.85 13.40 4.90
N SER A 18 5.77 13.27 3.95
CA SER A 18 6.43 14.41 3.29
C SER A 18 5.60 15.01 2.15
N ASP A 19 4.89 14.17 1.38
CA ASP A 19 3.97 14.63 0.31
C ASP A 19 2.76 13.70 0.18
N ILE A 20 1.62 14.12 0.72
CA ILE A 20 0.38 13.32 0.71
C ILE A 20 -0.16 13.03 -0.70
N ARG A 21 0.23 13.80 -1.71
CA ARG A 21 -0.27 13.64 -3.09
C ARG A 21 0.17 12.33 -3.73
N VAL A 22 1.21 11.66 -3.21
CA VAL A 22 1.65 10.35 -3.69
C VAL A 22 0.54 9.28 -3.59
N LEU A 23 -0.41 9.44 -2.66
CA LEU A 23 -1.56 8.53 -2.51
C LEU A 23 -2.61 8.70 -3.62
N GLN A 24 -2.55 9.78 -4.40
CA GLN A 24 -3.49 10.04 -5.50
C GLN A 24 -3.06 9.37 -6.81
N ASP A 25 -1.81 8.91 -6.93
CA ASP A 25 -1.31 8.23 -8.12
C ASP A 25 -1.31 6.70 -7.92
N PRO A 26 -2.21 5.93 -8.57
CA PRO A 26 -2.24 4.48 -8.43
C PRO A 26 -0.96 3.77 -8.86
N ARG A 27 -0.12 4.40 -9.70
CA ARG A 27 1.17 3.84 -10.12
C ARG A 27 2.18 3.84 -8.97
N LYS A 28 1.99 4.74 -7.99
CA LYS A 28 2.79 4.82 -6.76
C LYS A 28 2.36 3.82 -5.70
N ILE A 29 1.37 2.97 -5.95
CA ILE A 29 0.91 1.94 -5.01
C ILE A 29 1.13 0.55 -5.64
N PRO A 30 2.36 0.01 -5.64
CA PRO A 30 2.67 -1.25 -6.34
C PRO A 30 2.10 -2.50 -5.67
N LEU A 31 1.81 -2.46 -4.37
CA LEU A 31 1.24 -3.57 -3.63
C LEU A 31 0.01 -3.13 -2.85
N ILE A 32 -1.06 -3.91 -2.96
CA ILE A 32 -2.27 -3.78 -2.14
C ILE A 32 -2.61 -5.16 -1.57
N MET A 33 -2.73 -5.21 -0.24
CA MET A 33 -3.22 -6.35 0.50
C MET A 33 -4.55 -5.97 1.17
N GLN A 34 -5.59 -6.78 0.93
CA GLN A 34 -6.90 -6.61 1.54
C GLN A 34 -7.28 -7.89 2.28
N ALA A 35 -7.64 -7.78 3.55
CA ALA A 35 -7.95 -8.95 4.39
C ALA A 35 -6.89 -10.06 4.34
N GLY A 36 -5.60 -9.71 4.22
CA GLY A 36 -4.48 -10.67 4.08
C GLY A 36 -4.24 -11.20 2.66
N TRP A 37 -5.08 -10.84 1.69
CA TRP A 37 -4.93 -11.27 0.30
C TRP A 37 -4.25 -10.21 -0.55
N ILE A 38 -3.25 -10.60 -1.33
CA ILE A 38 -2.64 -9.71 -2.33
C ILE A 38 -3.63 -9.53 -3.49
N VAL A 39 -4.17 -8.32 -3.65
CA VAL A 39 -5.12 -7.98 -4.73
C VAL A 39 -4.46 -7.21 -5.87
N LYS A 40 -3.29 -6.61 -5.61
CA LYS A 40 -2.42 -6.00 -6.62
C LYS A 40 -0.98 -6.24 -6.24
N ASN A 41 -0.17 -6.71 -7.20
CA ASN A 41 1.28 -6.79 -7.06
C ASN A 41 1.95 -6.47 -8.40
N SER A 42 2.66 -5.34 -8.45
CA SER A 42 3.52 -4.95 -9.55
C SER A 42 4.98 -4.77 -9.13
N LEU A 43 5.37 -5.31 -7.96
CA LEU A 43 6.76 -5.38 -7.52
C LEU A 43 7.50 -6.39 -8.40
N ARG A 44 8.69 -6.02 -8.86
CA ARG A 44 9.58 -6.87 -9.66
C ARG A 44 10.75 -7.36 -8.82
#